data_AF-W7DIA2-F1
#
_entry.id   AF-W7DIA2-F1
#
_cell.length_a   1.000
_cell.length_b   1.000
_cell.length_c   1.000
_cell.angle_alpha   90.00
_cell.angle_beta   90.00
_cell.angle_gamma   90.00
#
_symmetry.space_group_name_H-M   'P 1'
#
loop_
_entity.id
_entity.type
_entity.pdbx_description
1 polymer ?
#
loop_
_entity_poly.entity_id
_entity_poly.type
_entity_poly.pdbx_seq_one_letter_code
_entity_poly.pdbx_strand_id
1 'polypeptide(L)'
;MEAQIKTELGQLYMEKAIFEVHFSAKEEFSETGGDEVAFYISTNPGEPAKPMTKIASGGELSRMMLALKTIFSKHQGITSIIFDEVDTGVSGRVAQAIAEKIYAVSVGSQVLCITHLPQVAAMADHHYYITKQVENERTSTNVKILKEDEKSLEISRMIAGTEVTELAKQHAEEMLSQASKTKSAR
;
A
#
# COMPACT_ATOMS: atom_id res chain seq x y z
N MET A 1 -7.99 -16.81 -10.86
CA MET A 1 -7.38 -15.49 -10.66
C MET A 1 -8.41 -14.46 -10.22
N GLU A 2 -9.47 -14.19 -10.99
CA GLU A 2 -10.49 -13.17 -10.67
C GLU A 2 -11.10 -13.33 -9.27
N ALA A 3 -11.48 -14.54 -8.87
CA ALA A 3 -12.03 -14.80 -7.54
C ALA A 3 -11.05 -14.47 -6.40
N GLN A 4 -9.76 -14.78 -6.58
CA GLN A 4 -8.72 -14.45 -5.60
C GLN A 4 -8.52 -12.93 -5.52
N ILE A 5 -8.47 -12.24 -6.66
CA ILE A 5 -8.37 -10.77 -6.70
C ILE A 5 -9.55 -10.14 -5.99
N LYS A 6 -10.78 -10.63 -6.24
CA LYS A 6 -11.98 -10.15 -5.55
C LYS A 6 -11.92 -10.34 -4.04
N THR A 7 -11.37 -11.47 -3.56
CA THR A 7 -11.14 -11.67 -2.12
C THR A 7 -10.15 -10.65 -1.55
N GLU A 8 -9.03 -10.43 -2.24
CA GLU A 8 -8.01 -9.47 -1.82
C GLU A 8 -8.54 -8.02 -1.81
N LEU A 9 -9.28 -7.62 -2.84
CA LEU A 9 -9.95 -6.32 -2.92
C LEU A 9 -11.00 -6.16 -1.81
N GLY A 10 -11.77 -7.20 -1.50
CA GLY A 10 -12.71 -7.16 -0.38
C GLY A 10 -12.03 -6.89 0.96
N GLN A 11 -10.84 -7.47 1.18
CA GLN A 11 -10.04 -7.21 2.38
C GLN A 11 -9.47 -5.78 2.43
N LEU A 12 -9.36 -5.11 1.28
CA LEU A 12 -9.00 -3.70 1.16
C LEU A 12 -10.23 -2.76 1.19
N TYR A 13 -11.40 -3.25 1.61
CA TYR A 13 -12.67 -2.49 1.63
C TYR A 13 -13.12 -2.02 0.24
N MET A 14 -12.83 -2.82 -0.77
CA MET A 14 -13.26 -2.63 -2.15
C MET A 14 -14.20 -3.78 -2.57
N GLU A 15 -15.15 -4.18 -1.72
CA GLU A 15 -16.01 -5.36 -1.94
C GLU A 15 -16.88 -5.25 -3.19
N LYS A 16 -17.17 -4.01 -3.59
CA LYS A 16 -17.98 -3.71 -4.77
C LYS A 16 -17.15 -3.54 -6.04
N ALA A 17 -15.82 -3.59 -5.93
CA ALA A 17 -14.96 -3.53 -7.10
C ALA A 17 -15.13 -4.79 -7.94
N ILE A 18 -15.12 -4.59 -9.25
CA ILE A 18 -15.20 -5.64 -10.25
C ILE A 18 -13.83 -5.74 -10.92
N PHE A 19 -13.38 -6.97 -11.10
CA PHE A 19 -12.18 -7.29 -11.87
C PHE A 19 -12.54 -8.37 -12.88
N GLU A 20 -12.25 -8.13 -14.14
CA GLU A 20 -12.57 -9.00 -15.27
C GLU A 20 -11.34 -9.17 -16.17
N VAL A 21 -11.14 -10.37 -16.70
CA VAL A 21 -10.15 -10.65 -17.72
C VAL A 21 -10.84 -10.75 -19.07
N HIS A 22 -10.53 -9.83 -19.97
CA HIS A 22 -11.10 -9.77 -21.32
C HIS A 22 -10.10 -10.35 -22.32
N PHE A 23 -10.60 -11.17 -23.23
CA PHE A 23 -9.85 -11.76 -24.33
C PHE A 23 -10.41 -11.23 -25.65
N SER A 24 -9.54 -10.75 -26.52
CA SER A 24 -9.90 -10.33 -27.88
C SER A 24 -8.98 -10.99 -28.88
N ALA A 25 -9.56 -11.62 -29.90
CA ALA A 25 -8.78 -12.22 -30.97
C ALA A 25 -8.00 -11.14 -31.74
N LYS A 26 -6.71 -11.40 -31.98
CA LYS A 26 -5.83 -10.60 -32.84
C LYS A 26 -6.08 -10.98 -34.30
N GLU A 27 -5.84 -10.05 -35.21
CA GLU A 27 -5.90 -10.31 -36.65
C GLU A 27 -4.78 -11.25 -37.12
N GLU A 28 -3.61 -11.18 -36.48
CA GLU A 28 -2.46 -12.03 -36.77
C GLU A 28 -1.94 -12.72 -35.49
N PHE A 29 -1.43 -13.94 -35.66
CA PHE A 29 -0.78 -14.65 -34.56
C PHE A 29 0.55 -14.00 -34.20
N SER A 30 0.79 -13.89 -32.89
CA SER A 30 2.06 -13.42 -32.33
C SER A 30 2.75 -14.57 -31.57
N GLU A 31 3.99 -14.34 -31.14
CA GLU A 31 4.72 -15.27 -30.26
C GLU A 31 3.99 -15.56 -28.93
N THR A 32 3.07 -14.69 -28.53
CA THR A 32 2.21 -14.85 -27.33
C THR A 32 0.85 -15.46 -27.62
N GLY A 33 0.58 -15.87 -28.86
CA GLY A 33 -0.68 -16.47 -29.30
C GLY A 33 -1.56 -15.54 -30.14
N GLY A 34 -2.80 -15.99 -30.34
CA GLY A 34 -3.81 -15.33 -31.18
C GLY A 34 -4.79 -14.42 -30.43
N ASP A 35 -4.66 -14.33 -29.11
CA ASP A 35 -5.50 -13.44 -28.28
C ASP A 35 -4.66 -12.30 -27.71
N GLU A 36 -5.31 -11.15 -27.56
CA GLU A 36 -4.91 -10.05 -26.69
C GLU A 36 -5.70 -10.16 -25.39
N VAL A 37 -4.99 -10.08 -24.26
CA VAL A 37 -5.58 -10.19 -22.92
C VAL A 37 -5.47 -8.85 -22.23
N ALA A 38 -6.60 -8.35 -21.74
CA ALA A 38 -6.67 -7.08 -21.03
C ALA A 38 -7.41 -7.24 -19.69
N PHE A 39 -6.89 -6.56 -18.65
CA PHE A 39 -7.55 -6.52 -17.35
C PHE A 39 -8.46 -5.31 -17.27
N TYR A 40 -9.72 -5.58 -16.94
CA TYR A 40 -10.78 -4.59 -16.82
C TYR A 40 -11.20 -4.48 -15.35
N ILE A 41 -11.43 -3.25 -14.91
CA ILE A 41 -11.76 -2.94 -13.52
C ILE A 41 -12.88 -1.91 -13.48
N SER A 42 -13.78 -2.07 -12.50
CA SER A 42 -14.68 -1.02 -12.03
C SER A 42 -14.53 -0.87 -10.53
N THR A 43 -14.28 0.35 -10.04
CA THR A 43 -14.18 0.64 -8.61
C THR A 43 -15.49 1.18 -8.03
N ASN A 44 -16.37 1.72 -8.88
CA ASN A 44 -17.63 2.34 -8.49
C ASN A 44 -18.83 1.50 -8.93
N PRO A 45 -19.77 1.20 -8.01
CA PRO A 45 -21.01 0.52 -8.37
C PRO A 45 -21.78 1.30 -9.43
N GLY A 46 -22.20 0.60 -10.49
CA GLY A 46 -22.95 1.20 -11.59
C GLY A 46 -22.10 1.79 -12.72
N GLU A 47 -20.77 1.86 -12.56
CA GLU A 47 -19.87 2.17 -13.67
C GLU A 47 -19.41 0.90 -14.39
N PRO A 48 -19.36 0.91 -15.74
CA PRO A 48 -18.84 -0.22 -16.50
C PRO A 48 -17.34 -0.41 -16.24
N ALA A 49 -16.88 -1.65 -16.26
CA ALA A 49 -15.46 -1.95 -16.16
C ALA A 49 -14.71 -1.35 -17.36
N LYS A 50 -13.55 -0.74 -17.09
CA LYS A 50 -12.67 -0.14 -18.09
C LYS A 50 -11.30 -0.81 -18.05
N PRO A 51 -10.53 -0.78 -19.15
CA PRO A 51 -9.15 -1.24 -19.12
C PRO A 51 -8.39 -0.58 -17.96
N MET A 52 -7.61 -1.36 -17.22
CA MET A 52 -6.83 -0.89 -16.07
C MET A 52 -5.94 0.32 -16.41
N THR A 53 -5.44 0.38 -17.64
CA THR A 53 -4.64 1.49 -18.19
C THR A 53 -5.39 2.81 -18.33
N LYS A 54 -6.74 2.79 -18.27
CA LYS A 54 -7.61 3.96 -18.42
C LYS A 54 -8.25 4.42 -17.11
N ILE A 55 -7.86 3.85 -15.97
CA ILE A 55 -8.35 4.27 -14.65
C ILE A 55 -7.61 5.53 -14.21
N ALA A 56 -8.36 6.54 -13.75
CA ALA A 56 -7.82 7.87 -13.48
C ALA A 56 -7.31 8.09 -12.03
N SER A 57 -7.72 7.27 -11.06
CA SER A 57 -7.35 7.44 -9.64
C SER A 57 -6.11 6.63 -9.28
N GLY A 58 -5.00 7.33 -8.98
CA GLY A 58 -3.72 6.72 -8.59
C GLY A 58 -3.85 5.82 -7.36
N GLY A 59 -4.57 6.26 -6.32
CA GLY A 59 -4.74 5.47 -5.09
C GLY A 59 -5.56 4.20 -5.29
N GLU A 60 -6.59 4.22 -6.14
CA GLU A 60 -7.36 3.01 -6.48
C GLU A 60 -6.54 2.00 -7.26
N LEU A 61 -5.76 2.48 -8.23
CA LEU A 61 -4.86 1.63 -9.00
C LEU A 61 -3.75 1.04 -8.12
N SER A 62 -3.16 1.84 -7.22
CA SER A 62 -2.14 1.35 -6.27
C SER A 62 -2.70 0.28 -5.33
N ARG A 63 -3.94 0.41 -4.85
CA ARG A 63 -4.60 -0.64 -4.05
C ARG A 63 -4.91 -1.91 -4.86
N MET A 64 -5.32 -1.75 -6.12
CA MET A 64 -5.48 -2.89 -7.04
C MET A 64 -4.15 -3.61 -7.24
N MET A 65 -3.07 -2.86 -7.45
CA MET A 65 -1.72 -3.41 -7.60
C MET A 65 -1.26 -4.11 -6.32
N LEU A 66 -1.59 -3.58 -5.14
CA LEU A 66 -1.32 -4.24 -3.87
C LEU A 66 -2.05 -5.60 -3.76
N ALA A 67 -3.33 -5.67 -4.16
CA ALA A 67 -4.09 -6.93 -4.21
C ALA A 67 -3.45 -7.95 -5.16
N LEU A 68 -3.07 -7.51 -6.38
CA LEU A 68 -2.39 -8.35 -7.36
C LEU A 68 -1.03 -8.84 -6.83
N LYS A 69 -0.22 -7.93 -6.26
CA LYS A 69 1.09 -8.26 -5.69
C LYS A 69 0.98 -9.22 -4.51
N THR A 70 -0.06 -9.12 -3.70
CA THR A 70 -0.31 -10.07 -2.60
C THR A 70 -0.54 -11.50 -3.09
N ILE A 71 -1.15 -11.66 -4.27
CA ILE A 71 -1.36 -12.98 -4.90
C ILE A 71 -0.07 -13.48 -5.53
N PHE A 72 0.62 -12.63 -6.30
CA PHE A 72 1.78 -13.05 -7.11
C PHE A 72 3.11 -13.11 -6.35
N SER A 73 3.28 -12.33 -5.27
CA SER A 73 4.54 -12.33 -4.50
C SER A 73 4.86 -13.71 -3.91
N LYS A 74 3.84 -14.53 -3.64
CA LYS A 74 3.99 -15.92 -3.19
C LYS A 74 4.72 -16.83 -4.19
N HIS A 75 4.75 -16.46 -5.47
CA HIS A 75 5.26 -17.30 -6.55
C HIS A 75 6.50 -16.71 -7.25
N GLN A 76 6.85 -15.46 -6.99
CA GLN A 76 7.91 -14.74 -7.73
C GLN A 76 9.28 -14.69 -7.02
N GLY A 77 9.40 -15.28 -5.82
CA GLY A 77 10.63 -15.20 -5.03
C GLY A 77 10.89 -13.80 -4.46
N ILE A 78 12.08 -13.59 -3.89
CA ILE A 78 12.42 -12.31 -3.24
C ILE A 78 12.63 -11.23 -4.30
N THR A 79 11.73 -10.24 -4.33
CA THR A 79 11.82 -9.05 -5.20
C THR A 79 11.68 -7.78 -4.36
N SER A 80 12.10 -6.63 -4.91
CA SER A 80 11.88 -5.32 -4.29
C SER A 80 10.66 -4.65 -4.93
N ILE A 81 9.74 -4.14 -4.11
CA ILE A 81 8.49 -3.49 -4.51
C ILE A 81 8.44 -2.11 -3.88
N ILE A 82 8.09 -1.10 -4.68
CA ILE A 82 7.89 0.26 -4.22
C ILE A 82 6.42 0.59 -4.31
N PHE A 83 5.82 0.98 -3.17
CA PHE A 83 4.48 1.55 -3.13
C PHE A 83 4.58 3.04 -2.86
N ASP A 84 4.02 3.82 -3.79
CA ASP A 84 3.80 5.25 -3.65
C ASP A 84 2.29 5.51 -3.74
N GLU A 85 1.77 6.41 -2.90
CA GLU A 85 0.36 6.80 -2.86
C GLU A 85 -0.67 5.68 -2.67
N VAL A 86 -0.27 4.50 -2.19
CA VAL A 86 -1.19 3.39 -1.90
C VAL A 86 -2.19 3.74 -0.77
N ASP A 87 -1.79 4.69 0.07
CA ASP A 87 -2.50 5.24 1.22
C ASP A 87 -3.26 6.56 0.90
N THR A 88 -3.34 6.96 -0.37
CA THR A 88 -4.06 8.18 -0.77
C THR A 88 -5.58 8.03 -0.64
N GLY A 89 -6.20 9.01 0.01
CA GLY A 89 -7.66 9.13 0.14
C GLY A 89 -8.30 8.10 1.09
N VAL A 90 -7.51 7.49 1.98
CA VAL A 90 -7.99 6.46 2.92
C VAL A 90 -7.60 6.80 4.36
N SER A 91 -8.36 6.26 5.32
CA SER A 91 -8.09 6.43 6.75
C SER A 91 -8.71 5.29 7.56
N GLY A 92 -8.45 5.28 8.88
CA GLY A 92 -9.05 4.34 9.82
C GLY A 92 -8.83 2.88 9.43
N ARG A 93 -9.91 2.08 9.44
CA ARG A 93 -9.85 0.64 9.14
C ARG A 93 -9.30 0.30 7.74
N VAL A 94 -9.48 1.19 6.77
CA VAL A 94 -8.99 0.97 5.40
C VAL A 94 -7.47 1.13 5.36
N ALA A 95 -6.95 2.16 6.02
CA ALA A 95 -5.51 2.36 6.18
C ALA A 95 -4.85 1.20 6.92
N GLN A 96 -5.51 0.67 7.96
CA GLN A 96 -5.03 -0.50 8.69
C GLN A 96 -4.97 -1.75 7.80
N ALA A 97 -6.00 -2.03 7.01
CA ALA A 97 -6.00 -3.17 6.10
C ALA A 97 -4.90 -3.06 5.03
N ILE A 98 -4.64 -1.85 4.53
CA ILE A 98 -3.53 -1.59 3.60
C ILE A 98 -2.19 -1.87 4.28
N ALA A 99 -1.98 -1.37 5.51
CA ALA A 99 -0.76 -1.60 6.27
C ALA A 99 -0.48 -3.10 6.49
N GLU A 100 -1.51 -3.86 6.85
CA GLU A 100 -1.42 -5.32 7.03
C GLU A 100 -1.12 -6.07 5.73
N LYS A 101 -1.66 -5.60 4.60
CA LYS A 101 -1.39 -6.17 3.28
C LYS A 101 0.01 -5.85 2.79
N ILE A 102 0.48 -4.62 3.00
CA ILE A 102 1.87 -4.23 2.72
C ILE A 102 2.83 -5.13 3.49
N TYR A 103 2.58 -5.34 4.79
CA TYR A 103 3.36 -6.27 5.60
C TYR A 103 3.26 -7.72 5.10
N ALA A 104 2.06 -8.16 4.69
CA ALA A 104 1.88 -9.49 4.11
C ALA A 104 2.76 -9.74 2.88
N VAL A 105 2.90 -8.71 2.03
CA VAL A 105 3.80 -8.76 0.88
C VAL A 105 5.26 -8.74 1.32
N SER A 106 5.61 -7.98 2.36
CA SER A 106 6.99 -7.85 2.83
C SER A 106 7.58 -9.12 3.44
N VAL A 107 6.75 -10.07 3.90
CA VAL A 107 7.23 -11.39 4.37
C VAL A 107 8.01 -12.14 3.28
N GLY A 108 7.64 -11.96 2.01
CA GLY A 108 8.29 -12.61 0.86
C GLY A 108 9.07 -11.68 -0.05
N SER A 109 9.20 -10.39 0.27
CA SER A 109 9.75 -9.36 -0.63
C SER A 109 10.24 -8.14 0.16
N GLN A 110 11.16 -7.36 -0.38
CA GLN A 110 11.49 -6.06 0.22
C GLN A 110 10.45 -5.04 -0.23
N VAL A 111 9.77 -4.38 0.71
CA VAL A 111 8.80 -3.34 0.39
C VAL A 111 9.29 -1.98 0.86
N LEU A 112 9.34 -1.02 -0.05
CA LEU A 112 9.56 0.39 0.24
C LEU A 112 8.21 1.10 0.08
N CYS A 113 7.71 1.71 1.16
CA CYS A 113 6.46 2.47 1.13
C CYS A 113 6.74 3.91 1.53
N ILE A 114 6.26 4.85 0.71
CA ILE A 114 6.18 6.26 1.08
C ILE A 114 4.77 6.46 1.65
N THR A 115 4.65 6.98 2.87
CA THR A 115 3.38 7.09 3.57
C THR A 115 3.34 8.31 4.47
N HIS A 116 2.13 8.85 4.64
CA HIS A 116 1.82 9.85 5.65
C HIS A 116 0.88 9.30 6.74
N LEU A 117 0.46 8.04 6.63
CA LEU A 117 -0.44 7.41 7.58
C LEU A 117 0.30 6.68 8.70
N PRO A 118 -0.03 6.96 9.98
CA PRO A 118 0.63 6.33 11.12
C PRO A 118 0.46 4.82 11.15
N GLN A 119 -0.68 4.30 10.66
CA GLN A 119 -0.97 2.86 10.61
C GLN A 119 0.03 2.11 9.73
N VAL A 120 0.39 2.67 8.57
CA VAL A 120 1.36 2.08 7.65
C VAL A 120 2.77 2.19 8.23
N ALA A 121 3.12 3.36 8.79
CA ALA A 121 4.42 3.59 9.40
C ALA A 121 4.68 2.67 10.61
N ALA A 122 3.66 2.41 11.44
CA ALA A 122 3.75 1.53 12.60
C ALA A 122 4.04 0.06 12.24
N MET A 123 3.58 -0.39 11.05
CA MET A 123 3.82 -1.75 10.58
C MET A 123 5.24 -1.95 10.01
N ALA A 124 5.99 -0.88 9.75
CA ALA A 124 7.32 -0.98 9.13
C ALA A 124 8.33 -1.72 10.02
N ASP A 125 9.21 -2.51 9.40
CA ASP A 125 10.37 -3.10 10.08
C ASP A 125 11.46 -2.05 10.31
N HIS A 126 11.66 -1.18 9.31
CA HIS A 126 12.54 -0.02 9.36
C HIS A 126 11.77 1.24 9.03
N HIS A 127 11.78 2.22 9.94
CA HIS A 127 11.10 3.49 9.75
C HIS A 127 12.15 4.56 9.40
N TYR A 128 12.10 5.04 8.16
CA TYR A 128 12.96 6.13 7.68
C TYR A 128 12.21 7.45 7.77
N TYR A 129 12.84 8.43 8.41
CA TYR A 129 12.32 9.79 8.53
C TYR A 129 13.04 10.72 7.56
N ILE A 130 12.27 11.43 6.75
CA ILE A 130 12.76 12.32 5.70
C ILE A 130 12.51 13.76 6.12
N THR A 131 13.56 14.58 6.15
CA THR A 131 13.47 16.01 6.43
C THR A 131 14.10 16.84 5.34
N LYS A 132 13.62 18.07 5.18
CA LYS A 132 14.29 19.10 4.40
C LYS A 132 15.12 19.96 5.34
N GLN A 133 16.39 20.19 4.99
CA GLN A 133 17.29 21.08 5.70
C GLN A 133 17.71 22.18 4.73
N VAL A 134 17.69 23.44 5.18
CA VAL A 134 18.18 24.57 4.39
C VAL A 134 19.54 24.97 4.92
N GLU A 135 20.56 24.91 4.08
CA GLU A 135 21.93 25.32 4.40
C GLU A 135 22.48 26.13 3.23
N ASN A 136 23.02 27.33 3.51
CA ASN A 136 23.51 28.27 2.49
C ASN A 136 22.49 28.55 1.37
N GLU A 137 21.24 28.85 1.75
CA GLU A 137 20.09 29.07 0.83
C GLU A 137 19.76 27.88 -0.10
N ARG A 138 20.32 26.70 0.16
CA ARG A 138 20.05 25.49 -0.60
C ARG A 138 19.33 24.47 0.26
N THR A 139 18.20 23.98 -0.25
CA THR A 139 17.44 22.90 0.38
C THR A 139 18.06 21.55 0.03
N SER A 140 18.51 20.81 1.05
CA SER A 140 18.91 19.41 0.95
C SER A 140 17.86 18.52 1.63
N THR A 141 17.78 17.26 1.19
CA THR A 141 16.94 16.24 1.83
C THR A 141 17.83 15.34 2.67
N ASN A 142 17.49 15.20 3.95
CA ASN A 142 18.15 14.30 4.86
C ASN A 142 17.24 13.11 5.18
N VAL A 143 17.84 11.92 5.28
CA VAL A 143 17.11 10.69 5.58
C VAL A 143 17.81 10.00 6.74
N LYS A 144 17.06 9.70 7.81
CA LYS A 144 17.58 8.96 8.97
C LYS A 144 16.68 7.77 9.31
N ILE A 145 17.27 6.69 9.81
CA ILE A 145 16.50 5.58 10.40
C ILE A 145 16.14 5.97 11.83
N LEU A 146 14.88 5.76 12.20
CA LEU A 146 14.37 6.02 13.54
C LEU A 146 14.60 4.82 14.47
N LYS A 147 15.11 5.10 15.67
CA LYS A 147 15.08 4.16 16.81
C LYS A 147 13.68 4.03 17.39
N GLU A 148 13.46 3.06 18.28
CA GLU A 148 12.12 2.72 18.77
C GLU A 148 11.42 3.87 19.51
N ASP A 149 12.17 4.60 20.33
CA ASP A 149 11.71 5.83 21.00
C ASP A 149 11.37 6.93 20.00
N GLU A 150 12.21 7.12 18.98
CA GLU A 150 11.98 8.10 17.92
C GLU A 150 10.78 7.72 17.03
N LYS A 151 10.52 6.43 16.80
CA LYS A 151 9.35 5.94 16.06
C LYS A 151 8.06 6.30 16.78
N SER A 152 8.00 6.06 18.09
CA SER A 152 6.84 6.42 18.91
C SER A 152 6.55 7.92 18.82
N LEU A 153 7.60 8.74 18.94
CA LEU A 153 7.47 10.19 18.81
C LEU A 153 6.97 10.60 17.42
N GLU A 154 7.53 10.03 16.35
CA GLU A 154 7.10 10.37 14.99
C GLU A 154 5.67 9.94 14.70
N ILE A 155 5.26 8.74 15.11
CA ILE A 155 3.88 8.28 14.96
C ILE A 155 2.93 9.18 15.78
N SER A 156 3.32 9.57 17.00
CA SER A 156 2.53 10.50 17.81
C SER A 156 2.37 11.86 17.13
N ARG A 157 3.40 12.35 16.43
CA ARG A 157 3.37 13.56 15.61
C ARG A 157 2.44 13.40 14.42
N MET A 158 2.48 12.26 13.72
CA MET A 158 1.59 11.94 12.60
C MET A 158 0.11 11.89 13.04
N ILE A 159 -0.16 11.39 14.26
CA ILE A 159 -1.51 11.34 14.84
C ILE A 159 -1.99 12.75 15.25
N ALA A 160 -1.16 13.50 15.98
CA ALA A 160 -1.57 14.77 16.57
C ALA A 160 -1.54 15.96 15.59
N GLY A 161 -0.71 15.88 14.55
CA GLY A 161 -0.55 16.90 13.52
C GLY A 161 0.31 18.09 13.95
N THR A 162 -0.10 18.81 15.00
CA THR A 162 0.55 20.06 15.44
C THR A 162 1.33 19.93 16.74
N GLU A 163 0.65 19.55 17.83
CA GLU A 163 1.25 19.45 19.17
C GLU A 163 1.13 18.02 19.71
N VAL A 164 2.28 17.41 20.02
CA VAL A 164 2.32 16.06 20.57
C VAL A 164 1.87 16.10 22.03
N THR A 165 0.72 15.48 22.30
CA THR A 165 0.18 15.30 23.65
C THR A 165 0.57 13.95 24.23
N GLU A 166 0.48 13.79 25.56
CA GLU A 166 0.70 12.48 26.20
C GLU A 166 -0.30 11.42 25.73
N LEU A 167 -1.55 11.80 25.44
CA LEU A 167 -2.53 10.88 24.85
C LEU A 167 -2.13 10.42 23.45
N ALA A 168 -1.57 11.32 22.62
CA ALA A 168 -1.08 10.96 21.30
C ALA A 168 0.12 10.00 21.37
N LYS A 169 1.02 10.19 22.35
CA LYS A 169 2.13 9.25 22.60
C LYS A 169 1.63 7.88 23.04
N GLN A 170 0.71 7.83 24.00
CA GLN A 170 0.10 6.57 24.43
C GLN A 170 -0.56 5.82 23.27
N HIS A 171 -1.31 6.52 22.42
CA HIS A 171 -1.92 5.91 21.23
C HIS A 171 -0.86 5.42 20.22
N ALA A 172 0.25 6.15 20.03
CA ALA A 172 1.35 5.72 19.18
C ALA A 172 2.03 4.44 19.71
N GLU A 173 2.26 4.35 21.01
CA GLU A 173 2.82 3.16 21.68
C GLU A 173 1.89 1.96 21.56
N GLU A 174 0.58 2.17 21.77
CA GLU A 174 -0.43 1.14 21.55
C GLU A 174 -0.44 0.64 20.10
N MET A 175 -0.35 1.55 19.13
CA MET A 175 -0.31 1.21 17.70
C MET A 175 0.94 0.39 17.35
N LEU A 176 2.12 0.76 17.85
CA LEU A 176 3.36 0.00 17.67
C LEU A 176 3.29 -1.38 18.33
N SER A 177 2.67 -1.47 19.52
CA SER A 177 2.45 -2.74 20.23
C SER A 177 1.51 -3.66 19.45
N GLN A 178 0.38 -3.13 18.95
CA GLN A 178 -0.54 -3.86 18.10
C GLN A 178 0.12 -4.32 16.81
N ALA A 179 0.88 -3.45 16.14
CA ALA A 179 1.65 -3.80 14.96
C ALA A 179 2.61 -4.97 15.25
N SER A 180 3.36 -4.92 16.34
CA SER A 180 4.28 -5.98 16.75
C SER A 180 3.57 -7.32 16.99
N LYS A 181 2.38 -7.29 17.60
CA LYS A 181 1.54 -8.50 17.79
C LYS A 181 1.07 -9.07 16.45
N THR A 182 0.58 -8.22 15.56
CA THR A 182 0.13 -8.64 14.21
C THR A 182 1.28 -9.25 13.40
N LYS A 183 2.47 -8.64 13.48
CA LYS A 183 3.68 -9.14 12.81
C LYS A 183 4.12 -10.50 13.34
N SER A 184 4.03 -10.70 14.66
CA SER A 184 4.44 -11.95 15.32
C SER A 184 3.45 -13.12 15.13
N ALA A 185 2.21 -12.83 14.75
CA ALA A 185 1.16 -13.84 14.54
C ALA A 185 1.17 -14.45 13.13
N ARG A 186 2.05 -14.01 12.24
CA ARG A 186 2.18 -14.44 10.84
C ARG A 186 3.49 -15.17 10.62
#